data_AF-A0A2P2IGM5-F1
#
_entry.id   AF-A0A2P2IGM5-F1
#
_cell.length_a   1.000
_cell.length_b   1.000
_cell.length_c   1.000
_cell.angle_alpha   90.00
_cell.angle_beta   90.00
_cell.angle_gamma   90.00
#
_symmetry.space_group_name_H-M   'P 1'
#
loop_
_entity.id
_entity.type
_entity.pdbx_description
1 polymer ?
#
loop_
_entity_poly.entity_id
_entity_poly.type
_entity_poly.pdbx_seq_one_letter_code
_entity_poly.pdbx_strand_id
1 'polypeptide(L)'
;AVKRLTEMSVSKPFLRSSLAELRSQQQVLQPVLLQAAAASASVRASRREPIDCYEVLERGKKSSRDTDSGIYLIQPQFASKPFFAYCDMTTDGGGWTVLQRRQEGTIDFLREWIDYKYGFGNLAGEFWLGNEKIHQLTNQLVNELRIEMADFRQEVAVAR
;
A
#
# COMPACT_ATOMS: atom_id res chain seq x y z
N ALA A 1 -69.11 -14.79 -8.78
CA ALA A 1 -68.25 -14.36 -9.91
C ALA A 1 -67.03 -13.65 -9.35
N VAL A 2 -65.84 -14.17 -9.67
CA VAL A 2 -64.54 -13.67 -9.20
C VAL A 2 -64.29 -12.29 -9.81
N LYS A 3 -64.20 -11.22 -9.00
CA LYS A 3 -63.75 -9.90 -9.49
C LYS A 3 -62.23 -9.94 -9.64
N ARG A 4 -61.78 -10.00 -10.90
CA ARG A 4 -60.40 -9.80 -11.36
C ARG A 4 -59.82 -8.51 -10.76
N LEU A 5 -58.57 -8.58 -10.31
CA LEU A 5 -57.73 -7.41 -10.04
C LEU A 5 -57.64 -6.58 -11.33
N THR A 6 -58.06 -5.32 -11.29
CA THR A 6 -57.96 -4.39 -12.43
C THR A 6 -56.50 -4.03 -12.69
N GLU A 7 -56.06 -4.23 -13.92
CA GLU A 7 -54.77 -3.76 -14.45
C GLU A 7 -54.65 -2.25 -14.21
N MET A 8 -53.56 -1.81 -13.58
CA MET A 8 -53.20 -0.40 -13.51
C MET A 8 -53.00 0.09 -14.95
N SER A 9 -53.96 0.84 -15.49
CA SER A 9 -53.84 1.38 -16.84
C SER A 9 -52.71 2.40 -16.89
N VAL A 10 -51.61 2.05 -17.57
CA VAL A 10 -50.47 2.93 -17.81
C VAL A 10 -50.91 4.03 -18.78
N SER A 11 -51.26 5.19 -18.26
CA SER A 11 -51.68 6.34 -19.07
C SER A 11 -50.49 7.25 -19.41
N LYS A 12 -50.53 7.93 -20.57
CA LYS A 12 -49.53 8.95 -20.94
C LYS A 12 -49.28 10.00 -19.83
N PRO A 13 -50.29 10.55 -19.13
CA PRO A 13 -50.03 11.47 -18.03
C PRO A 13 -49.36 10.79 -16.84
N PHE A 14 -49.72 9.54 -16.50
CA PHE A 14 -49.05 8.77 -15.45
C PHE A 14 -47.57 8.52 -15.76
N LEU A 15 -47.23 8.18 -17.01
CA LEU A 15 -45.82 8.05 -17.42
C LEU A 15 -45.07 9.38 -17.35
N ARG A 16 -45.72 10.50 -17.68
CA ARG A 16 -45.11 11.84 -17.60
C ARG A 16 -44.82 12.25 -16.16
N SER A 17 -45.75 12.00 -15.23
CA SER A 17 -45.52 12.29 -13.81
C SER A 17 -44.39 11.42 -13.26
N SER A 18 -44.41 10.11 -13.53
CA SER A 18 -43.35 9.20 -13.08
C SER A 18 -41.98 9.56 -13.69
N LEU A 19 -41.92 10.01 -14.95
CA LEU A 19 -40.69 10.49 -15.56
C LEU A 19 -40.20 11.82 -14.96
N ALA A 20 -41.11 12.73 -14.58
CA ALA A 20 -40.74 13.98 -13.91
C ALA A 20 -40.15 13.70 -12.52
N GLU A 21 -40.70 12.72 -11.82
CA GLU A 21 -40.27 12.29 -10.49
C GLU A 21 -38.93 11.55 -10.52
N LEU A 22 -38.72 10.68 -11.51
CA LEU A 22 -37.40 10.07 -11.74
C LEU A 22 -36.34 11.13 -12.12
N ARG A 23 -36.71 12.16 -12.90
CA ARG A 23 -35.81 13.26 -13.25
C ARG A 23 -35.45 14.12 -12.04
N SER A 24 -36.40 14.41 -11.16
CA SER A 24 -36.11 15.18 -9.93
C SER A 24 -35.21 14.39 -8.99
N GLN A 25 -35.42 13.08 -8.86
CA GLN A 25 -34.52 12.19 -8.11
C GLN A 25 -33.10 12.16 -8.74
N GLN A 26 -33.00 12.09 -10.07
CA GLN A 26 -31.72 12.12 -10.78
C GLN A 26 -30.96 13.45 -10.62
N GLN A 27 -31.67 14.58 -10.55
CA GLN A 27 -31.08 15.90 -10.33
C GLN A 27 -30.44 16.05 -8.94
N VAL A 28 -30.92 15.32 -7.92
CA VAL A 28 -30.32 15.33 -6.57
C VAL A 28 -29.13 14.37 -6.48
N LEU A 29 -29.19 13.23 -7.18
CA LEU A 29 -28.13 12.21 -7.16
C LEU A 29 -26.81 12.70 -7.81
N GLN A 30 -26.89 13.45 -8.92
CA GLN A 30 -25.70 13.92 -9.64
C GLN A 30 -24.73 14.80 -8.82
N PRO A 31 -25.17 15.88 -8.14
CA PRO A 31 -24.26 16.71 -7.35
C PRO A 31 -23.69 15.97 -6.13
N VAL A 32 -24.46 15.07 -5.52
CA VAL A 32 -24.00 14.23 -4.39
C VAL A 32 -22.89 13.27 -4.84
N LEU A 33 -23.06 12.63 -6.00
CA LEU A 33 -22.03 11.77 -6.60
C LEU A 33 -20.76 12.55 -6.97
N LEU A 34 -20.90 13.77 -7.49
CA LEU A 34 -19.77 14.63 -7.82
C LEU A 34 -19.00 15.10 -6.57
N GLN A 35 -19.72 15.47 -5.50
CA GLN A 35 -19.12 15.83 -4.21
C GLN A 35 -18.40 14.64 -3.56
N ALA A 36 -19.00 13.45 -3.58
CA ALA A 36 -18.38 12.23 -3.08
C ALA A 36 -17.13 11.83 -3.90
N ALA A 37 -17.17 12.01 -5.22
CA ALA A 37 -16.01 11.80 -6.10
C ALA A 37 -14.89 12.82 -5.81
N ALA A 38 -15.22 14.09 -5.56
CA ALA A 38 -14.23 15.12 -5.23
C ALA A 38 -13.58 14.89 -3.85
N ALA A 39 -14.36 14.50 -2.84
CA ALA A 39 -13.85 14.15 -1.52
C ALA A 39 -12.92 12.92 -1.57
N SER A 40 -13.31 11.87 -2.30
CA SER A 40 -12.46 10.69 -2.50
C SER A 40 -11.22 10.97 -3.37
N ALA A 41 -11.32 11.87 -4.34
CA ALA A 41 -10.18 12.35 -5.12
C ALA A 41 -9.20 13.17 -4.27
N SER A 42 -9.69 14.02 -3.37
CA SER A 42 -8.87 14.77 -2.41
C SER A 42 -8.14 13.84 -1.43
N VAL A 43 -8.81 12.80 -0.94
CA VAL A 43 -8.19 11.75 -0.10
C VAL A 43 -7.14 10.94 -0.87
N ARG A 44 -7.39 10.61 -2.14
CA ARG A 44 -6.43 9.90 -3.02
C ARG A 44 -5.24 10.77 -3.43
N ALA A 45 -5.47 12.05 -3.72
CA ALA A 45 -4.41 13.01 -4.06
C ALA A 45 -3.49 13.31 -2.88
N SER A 46 -3.93 13.03 -1.65
CA SER A 46 -3.19 13.34 -0.42
C SER A 46 -2.21 12.25 0.04
N ARG A 47 -2.15 11.06 -0.58
CA ARG A 47 -1.27 9.98 -0.07
C ARG A 47 -0.44 9.34 -1.17
N ARG A 48 0.57 10.06 -1.66
CA ARG A 48 1.73 9.40 -2.29
C ARG A 48 2.27 8.35 -1.33
N GLU A 49 2.64 7.19 -1.81
CA GLU A 49 3.28 6.15 -1.02
C GLU A 49 4.56 6.73 -0.37
N PRO A 50 4.90 6.30 0.86
CA PRO A 50 6.19 6.66 1.46
C PRO A 50 7.34 6.19 0.57
N ILE A 51 8.39 6.99 0.44
CA ILE A 51 9.53 6.64 -0.45
C ILE A 51 10.43 5.54 0.11
N ASP A 52 10.37 5.31 1.42
CA ASP A 52 11.10 4.29 2.16
C ASP A 52 10.46 4.10 3.55
N CYS A 53 11.03 3.19 4.36
CA CYS A 53 10.57 2.93 5.71
C CYS A 53 10.80 4.09 6.68
N TYR A 54 11.75 4.99 6.40
CA TYR A 54 11.99 6.15 7.24
C TYR A 54 10.84 7.15 7.10
N GLU A 55 10.35 7.39 5.88
CA GLU A 55 9.16 8.22 5.66
C GLU A 55 7.90 7.59 6.25
N VAL A 56 7.77 6.25 6.26
CA VAL A 56 6.68 5.56 6.96
C VAL A 56 6.70 5.93 8.45
N LEU A 57 7.86 5.81 9.10
CA LEU A 57 8.04 6.13 10.52
C LEU A 57 7.70 7.61 10.82
N GLU A 58 8.22 8.54 10.01
CA GLU A 58 7.97 9.98 10.21
C GLU A 58 6.49 10.36 10.03
N ARG A 59 5.79 9.72 9.08
CA ARG A 59 4.34 9.91 8.91
C ARG A 59 3.53 9.36 10.09
N GLY A 60 3.99 8.24 10.66
CA GLY A 60 3.41 7.64 11.86
C GLY A 60 3.51 8.56 13.08
N LYS A 61 4.72 9.05 13.37
CA LYS A 61 4.99 10.04 14.42
C LYS A 61 4.10 11.28 14.30
N LYS A 62 3.99 11.86 13.09
CA LYS A 62 3.12 13.03 12.84
C LYS A 62 1.64 12.74 13.05
N SER A 63 1.21 11.50 12.83
CA SER A 63 -0.17 11.08 13.03
C SER A 63 -0.46 10.68 14.49
N SER A 64 0.51 10.78 15.41
CA SER A 64 0.41 10.27 16.78
C SER A 64 -0.03 8.80 16.85
N ARG A 65 0.41 7.99 15.87
CA ARG A 65 0.14 6.55 15.81
C ARG A 65 1.46 5.81 15.97
N ASP A 66 1.46 4.79 16.82
CA ASP A 66 2.57 3.84 16.89
C ASP A 66 2.75 3.18 15.51
N THR A 67 4.01 3.01 15.11
CA THR A 67 4.38 2.44 13.81
C THR A 67 5.22 1.21 14.10
N ASP A 68 4.57 0.05 14.09
CA ASP A 68 5.22 -1.22 14.38
C ASP A 68 6.05 -1.71 13.20
N SER A 69 7.06 -2.54 13.48
CA SER A 69 7.81 -3.26 12.45
C SER A 69 6.89 -4.17 11.64
N GLY A 70 7.04 -4.19 10.32
CA GLY A 70 6.12 -4.91 9.46
C GLY A 70 6.35 -4.68 7.97
N ILE A 71 5.46 -5.23 7.14
CA ILE A 71 5.53 -5.08 5.68
C ILE A 71 4.72 -3.86 5.27
N TYR A 72 5.36 -2.92 4.59
CA TYR A 72 4.76 -1.68 4.11
C TYR A 72 4.89 -1.58 2.59
N LEU A 73 3.90 -0.92 1.97
CA LEU A 73 3.98 -0.52 0.58
C LEU A 73 4.72 0.81 0.48
N ILE A 74 5.84 0.82 -0.25
CA ILE A 74 6.68 2.00 -0.47
C ILE A 74 6.85 2.27 -1.96
N GLN A 75 7.15 3.51 -2.32
CA GLN A 75 7.47 3.90 -3.68
C GLN A 75 8.64 4.88 -3.70
N PRO A 76 9.88 4.38 -3.84
CA PRO A 76 11.06 5.23 -4.02
C PRO A 76 10.85 6.22 -5.16
N GLN A 77 11.52 7.38 -5.09
CA GLN A 77 11.28 8.52 -6.00
C GLN A 77 11.36 8.16 -7.49
N PHE A 78 12.27 7.27 -7.86
CA PHE A 78 12.50 6.84 -9.24
C PHE A 78 11.87 5.48 -9.58
N ALA A 79 11.12 4.89 -8.65
CA ALA A 79 10.40 3.65 -8.88
C ALA A 79 9.13 3.91 -9.71
N SER A 80 9.03 3.26 -10.87
CA SER A 80 7.86 3.37 -11.75
C SER A 80 6.58 2.80 -11.12
N LYS A 81 6.73 1.87 -10.16
CA LYS A 81 5.63 1.23 -9.42
C LYS A 81 6.02 1.07 -7.94
N PRO A 82 5.06 1.15 -7.01
CA PRO A 82 5.30 0.82 -5.61
C PRO A 82 5.62 -0.67 -5.44
N PHE A 83 6.32 -1.00 -4.36
CA PHE A 83 6.61 -2.38 -3.97
C PHE A 83 6.58 -2.56 -2.45
N PHE A 84 6.40 -3.79 -2.00
CA PHE A 84 6.42 -4.13 -0.58
C PHE A 84 7.85 -4.27 -0.07
N ALA A 85 8.12 -3.74 1.12
CA ALA A 85 9.37 -3.91 1.86
C ALA A 85 9.06 -4.17 3.34
N TYR A 86 9.93 -4.93 4.00
CA TYR A 86 9.88 -5.03 5.46
C TYR A 86 10.56 -3.81 6.07
N CYS A 87 9.85 -3.12 6.95
CA CYS A 87 10.35 -2.00 7.72
C CYS A 87 10.59 -2.42 9.16
N ASP A 88 11.82 -2.24 9.64
CA ASP A 88 12.13 -2.30 11.06
C ASP A 88 12.00 -0.89 11.66
N MET A 89 10.99 -0.71 12.49
CA MET A 89 10.62 0.55 13.13
C MET A 89 11.13 0.65 14.57
N THR A 90 11.91 -0.35 15.00
CA THR A 90 12.27 -0.54 16.41
C THR A 90 13.77 -0.44 16.64
N THR A 91 14.58 -1.05 15.78
CA THR A 91 16.03 -1.11 15.95
C THR A 91 16.65 0.27 15.74
N ASP A 92 17.46 0.73 16.70
CA ASP A 92 18.26 1.96 16.58
C ASP A 92 17.44 3.20 16.13
N GLY A 93 16.25 3.39 16.70
CA GLY A 93 15.37 4.51 16.34
C GLY A 93 14.45 4.26 15.14
N GLY A 94 14.56 3.11 14.48
CA GLY A 94 13.64 2.62 13.46
C GLY A 94 13.81 3.29 12.09
N GLY A 95 12.87 2.97 11.19
CA GLY A 95 12.86 3.52 9.82
C GLY A 95 13.76 2.75 8.85
N TRP A 96 14.25 1.58 9.26
CA TRP A 96 15.15 0.76 8.45
C TRP A 96 14.36 -0.01 7.39
N THR A 97 14.75 0.16 6.12
CA THR A 97 14.26 -0.68 5.03
C THR A 97 15.11 -1.93 4.94
N VAL A 98 14.57 -3.09 5.27
CA VAL A 98 15.33 -4.34 5.28
C VAL A 98 15.53 -4.82 3.84
N LEU A 99 16.80 -4.88 3.41
CA LEU A 99 17.17 -5.31 2.05
C LEU A 99 17.34 -6.83 1.94
N GLN A 100 17.78 -7.47 3.03
CA GLN A 100 18.11 -8.89 3.10
C GLN A 100 17.91 -9.38 4.54
N ARG A 101 17.36 -10.58 4.73
CA ARG A 101 17.28 -11.25 6.05
C ARG A 101 17.60 -12.75 5.95
N ARG A 102 18.49 -13.24 6.83
CA ARG A 102 18.78 -14.66 7.09
C ARG A 102 18.48 -14.99 8.56
N GLN A 103 17.84 -16.12 8.82
CA GLN A 103 17.50 -16.56 10.18
C GLN A 103 17.51 -18.09 10.32
N GLU A 104 16.80 -18.81 9.44
CA GLU A 104 16.54 -20.25 9.60
C GLU A 104 17.09 -21.12 8.45
N GLY A 105 17.57 -20.51 7.37
CA GLY A 105 18.07 -21.23 6.18
C GLY A 105 16.97 -21.91 5.36
N THR A 106 15.73 -21.43 5.43
CA THR A 106 14.56 -21.99 4.73
C THR A 106 14.50 -21.60 3.26
N ILE A 107 15.19 -20.53 2.87
CA ILE A 107 15.24 -20.04 1.49
C ILE A 107 16.64 -20.29 0.91
N ASP A 108 16.68 -20.87 -0.29
CA ASP A 108 17.92 -21.01 -1.05
C ASP A 108 18.39 -19.66 -1.61
N PHE A 109 19.65 -19.32 -1.40
CA PHE A 109 20.32 -18.11 -1.90
C PHE A 109 21.30 -18.41 -3.05
N LEU A 110 21.52 -19.67 -3.43
CA LEU A 110 22.27 -20.04 -4.63
C LEU A 110 21.36 -19.90 -5.85
N ARG A 111 21.25 -18.68 -6.35
CA ARG A 111 20.30 -18.29 -7.40
C ARG A 111 21.00 -17.70 -8.62
N GLU A 112 20.29 -17.65 -9.74
CA GLU A 112 20.78 -16.96 -10.94
C GLU A 112 20.63 -15.44 -10.83
N TRP A 113 21.28 -14.71 -11.73
CA TRP A 113 21.23 -13.24 -11.77
C TRP A 113 19.81 -12.69 -11.78
N ILE A 114 18.89 -13.33 -12.50
CA ILE A 114 17.53 -12.84 -12.68
C ILE A 114 16.73 -12.81 -11.37
N ASP A 115 16.97 -13.79 -10.49
CA ASP A 115 16.36 -13.86 -9.17
C ASP A 115 16.90 -12.74 -8.27
N TYR A 116 18.22 -12.52 -8.29
CA TYR A 116 18.83 -11.40 -7.56
C TYR A 116 18.38 -10.04 -8.07
N LYS A 117 18.12 -9.91 -9.38
CA LYS A 117 17.60 -8.67 -9.97
C LYS A 117 16.22 -8.31 -9.39
N TYR A 118 15.27 -9.26 -9.39
CA TYR A 118 13.88 -9.00 -9.00
C TYR A 118 13.57 -9.25 -7.51
N GLY A 119 14.43 -10.00 -6.83
CA GLY A 119 14.26 -10.43 -5.45
C GLY A 119 13.56 -11.78 -5.33
N PHE A 120 13.75 -12.43 -4.19
CA PHE A 120 13.20 -13.75 -3.87
C PHE A 120 13.01 -13.92 -2.36
N GLY A 121 12.27 -14.96 -1.97
CA GLY A 121 11.97 -15.27 -0.57
C GLY A 121 10.68 -14.64 -0.05
N ASN A 122 10.56 -14.54 1.27
CA ASN A 122 9.39 -14.01 1.97
C ASN A 122 9.79 -12.82 2.85
N LEU A 123 9.16 -11.65 2.64
CA LEU A 123 9.42 -10.44 3.42
C LEU A 123 9.15 -10.60 4.93
N ALA A 124 8.31 -11.57 5.33
CA ALA A 124 8.08 -11.90 6.73
C ALA A 124 9.12 -12.88 7.32
N GLY A 125 10.03 -13.42 6.50
CA GLY A 125 11.06 -14.38 6.89
C GLY A 125 12.38 -14.09 6.16
N GLU A 126 12.94 -15.09 5.48
CA GLU A 126 14.17 -14.91 4.71
C GLU A 126 13.92 -14.40 3.29
N PHE A 127 14.68 -13.40 2.85
CA PHE A 127 14.52 -12.83 1.52
C PHE A 127 15.74 -12.05 1.04
N TRP A 128 15.75 -11.80 -0.27
CA TRP A 128 16.52 -10.77 -0.94
C TRP A 128 15.55 -9.80 -1.63
N LEU A 129 15.61 -8.50 -1.35
CA LEU A 129 14.63 -7.53 -1.84
C LEU A 129 14.64 -7.41 -3.37
N GLY A 130 15.82 -7.52 -3.98
CA GLY A 130 16.06 -7.39 -5.42
C GLY A 130 16.96 -6.20 -5.75
N ASN A 131 17.97 -6.42 -6.58
CA ASN A 131 19.00 -5.44 -6.92
C ASN A 131 18.41 -4.18 -7.55
N GLU A 132 17.36 -4.31 -8.38
CA GLU A 132 16.73 -3.16 -9.02
C GLU A 132 16.01 -2.27 -7.99
N LYS A 133 15.36 -2.88 -6.99
CA LYS A 133 14.70 -2.16 -5.89
C LYS A 133 15.73 -1.53 -4.94
N ILE A 134 16.81 -2.26 -4.64
CA ILE A 134 17.93 -1.75 -3.83
C ILE A 134 18.55 -0.53 -4.52
N HIS A 135 18.84 -0.60 -5.81
CA HIS A 135 19.32 0.56 -6.58
C HIS A 135 18.36 1.74 -6.46
N GLN A 136 17.04 1.53 -6.61
CA GLN A 136 16.06 2.61 -6.50
C GLN A 136 16.10 3.30 -5.13
N LEU A 137 16.28 2.52 -4.05
CA LEU A 137 16.42 3.03 -2.68
C LEU A 137 17.75 3.75 -2.45
N THR A 138 18.85 3.21 -2.94
CA THR A 138 20.19 3.78 -2.66
C THR A 138 20.51 4.99 -3.54
N ASN A 139 19.83 5.15 -4.67
CA ASN A 139 20.07 6.25 -5.62
C ASN A 139 19.15 7.48 -5.43
N GLN A 140 18.17 7.42 -4.51
CA GLN A 140 17.26 8.56 -4.28
C GLN A 140 17.80 9.58 -3.27
N LEU A 141 18.58 9.15 -2.28
CA LEU A 141 19.06 9.97 -1.16
C LEU A 141 20.43 9.47 -0.68
N VAL A 142 21.05 10.22 0.25
CA VAL A 142 22.19 9.69 1.01
C VAL A 142 21.67 8.66 2.00
N ASN A 143 22.24 7.47 1.96
CA ASN A 143 21.81 6.33 2.78
C ASN A 143 22.97 5.87 3.66
N GLU A 144 22.65 5.31 4.83
CA GLU A 144 23.57 4.48 5.60
C GLU A 144 23.16 3.01 5.51
N LEU A 145 24.13 2.10 5.65
CA LEU A 145 23.90 0.66 5.63
C LEU A 145 24.23 0.10 7.01
N ARG A 146 23.32 -0.71 7.56
CA ARG A 146 23.55 -1.45 8.80
C ARG A 146 23.50 -2.94 8.50
N ILE A 147 24.52 -3.67 8.92
CA ILE A 147 24.56 -5.14 8.86
C ILE A 147 24.60 -5.66 10.28
N GLU A 148 23.63 -6.50 10.63
CA GLU A 148 23.56 -7.17 11.92
C GLU A 148 23.68 -8.68 11.70
N MET A 149 24.52 -9.34 12.49
CA MET A 149 24.72 -10.78 12.45
C MET A 149 24.76 -11.33 13.86
N ALA A 150 24.19 -12.52 14.05
CA ALA A 150 24.25 -13.27 15.30
C ALA A 150 25.03 -14.58 15.09
N ASP A 151 25.85 -14.97 16.06
CA ASP A 151 26.45 -16.30 16.09
C ASP A 151 25.44 -17.36 16.62
N PHE A 152 25.84 -18.63 16.63
CA PHE A 152 24.98 -19.73 17.13
C PHE A 152 24.71 -19.68 18.64
N ARG A 153 25.43 -18.82 19.38
CA ARG A 153 25.22 -18.55 20.81
C ARG A 153 24.41 -17.27 21.03
N GLN A 154 23.85 -16.69 19.96
CA GLN A 154 23.07 -15.46 19.96
C GLN A 154 23.88 -14.20 20.32
N GLU A 155 25.20 -14.24 20.15
CA GLU A 155 26.05 -13.05 20.26
C GLU A 155 25.93 -12.21 18.99
N VAL A 156 25.49 -10.95 19.14
CA VAL A 156 25.20 -10.05 18.01
C VAL A 156 26.37 -9.09 17.76
N ALA A 157 26.77 -8.97 16.49
CA ALA A 157 27.72 -7.98 16.00
C ALA A 157 27.06 -7.08 14.93
N VAL A 158 27.49 -5.82 14.88
CA VAL A 158 26.93 -4.78 14.00
C VAL A 158 28.04 -4.09 13.23
N ALA A 159 27.84 -3.88 11.93
CA ALA A 159 28.66 -3.02 11.07
C ALA A 159 27.82 -1.88 10.48
N ARG A 160 28.44 -0.70 10.35
CA ARG A 160 27.91 0.51 9.72
C ARG A 160 28.96 1.14 8.83
#